data_AF-A0A924UEF3-F1
#
_entry.id   AF-A0A924UEF3-F1
#
_cell.length_a   1.000
_cell.length_b   1.000
_cell.length_c   1.000
_cell.angle_alpha   90.00
_cell.angle_beta   90.00
_cell.angle_gamma   90.00
#
_symmetry.space_group_name_H-M   'P 1'
#
loop_
_entity.id
_entity.type
_entity.pdbx_description
1 polymer ?
#
loop_
_entity_poly.entity_id
_entity_poly.type
_entity_poly.pdbx_seq_one_letter_code
_entity_poly.pdbx_strand_id
1 'polypeptide(L)'
;WAGDITYVWTREGWVYLAVIIDLFSRRVVGWAISNRMKQDLALRALNMAIAIRRPPPGCVHHTDRGSQYCAHDYQKLLRKHGFQVSMSGKGNCYDNSVVESFFKSLKAELVWRRNWQTRREVEIAPFEYINGFYNPRRKHSALGWKSPVAFEKKAA
;
A
#
# COMPACT_ATOMS: atom_id res chain seq x y z
N TRP A 1 1.81 0.52 -10.49
CA TRP A 1 1.55 0.40 -9.04
C TRP A 1 0.12 0.79 -8.74
N ALA A 2 -0.44 0.26 -7.66
CA ALA A 2 -1.73 0.67 -7.12
C ALA A 2 -1.58 1.12 -5.66
N GLY A 3 -2.31 2.15 -5.23
CA GLY A 3 -2.24 2.68 -3.88
C GLY A 3 -3.62 2.93 -3.26
N ASP A 4 -3.72 2.71 -1.94
CA ASP A 4 -4.94 2.94 -1.18
C ASP A 4 -4.65 3.14 0.32
N ILE A 5 -5.64 3.62 1.08
CA ILE A 5 -5.58 3.84 2.53
C ILE A 5 -6.61 2.93 3.21
N THR A 6 -6.19 2.27 4.28
CA THR A 6 -7.10 1.61 5.21
C THR A 6 -6.95 2.19 6.62
N TYR A 7 -7.86 1.80 7.50
CA TYR A 7 -7.88 2.23 8.89
C TYR A 7 -8.01 1.04 9.85
N VAL A 8 -7.46 1.22 11.04
CA VAL A 8 -7.46 0.26 12.15
C VAL A 8 -7.93 0.98 13.41
N TRP A 9 -8.88 0.38 14.14
CA TRP A 9 -9.37 0.91 15.41
C TRP A 9 -8.46 0.47 16.55
N THR A 10 -8.17 1.39 17.47
CA THR A 10 -7.50 1.14 18.75
C THR A 10 -8.32 1.76 19.88
N ARG A 11 -8.01 1.44 21.14
CA ARG A 11 -8.66 2.14 22.27
C ARG A 11 -8.30 3.63 22.36
N GLU A 12 -7.23 4.05 21.70
CA GLU A 12 -6.85 5.46 21.54
C GLU A 12 -7.44 6.10 20.26
N GLY A 13 -8.28 5.37 19.50
CA GLY A 13 -8.94 5.83 18.27
C GLY A 13 -8.30 5.30 16.99
N TRP A 14 -8.61 5.93 15.85
CA TRP A 14 -8.21 5.46 14.52
C TRP A 14 -6.73 5.66 14.22
N VAL A 15 -6.14 4.67 13.55
CA VAL A 15 -4.85 4.72 12.88
C VAL A 15 -5.06 4.43 11.39
N TYR A 16 -4.36 5.17 10.54
CA TYR A 16 -4.47 5.08 9.08
C TYR A 16 -3.17 4.50 8.51
N LEU A 17 -3.31 3.57 7.56
CA LEU A 17 -2.23 2.92 6.85
C LEU A 17 -2.41 3.14 5.35
N ALA A 18 -1.49 3.88 4.73
CA ALA A 18 -1.38 3.95 3.28
C ALA A 18 -0.42 2.87 2.78
N VAL A 19 -0.76 2.23 1.67
CA VAL A 19 0.11 1.25 0.99
C VAL A 19 0.18 1.51 -0.51
N ILE A 20 1.31 1.14 -1.10
CA ILE A 20 1.53 1.11 -2.55
C ILE A 20 2.04 -0.28 -2.90
N ILE A 21 1.30 -0.93 -3.80
CA ILE A 21 1.56 -2.29 -4.25
C ILE A 21 2.06 -2.26 -5.69
N ASP A 22 3.14 -2.99 -5.93
CA ASP A 22 3.55 -3.35 -7.27
C ASP A 22 2.65 -4.47 -7.80
N LEU A 23 1.90 -4.18 -8.86
CA LEU A 23 0.92 -5.11 -9.41
C LEU A 23 1.59 -6.30 -10.10
N PHE A 24 2.83 -6.16 -10.57
CA PHE A 24 3.57 -7.24 -11.22
C PHE A 24 3.89 -8.36 -10.23
N SER A 25 4.45 -8.02 -9.07
CA SER A 25 4.90 -9.00 -8.08
C SER A 25 4.01 -9.13 -6.85
N ARG A 26 2.94 -8.33 -6.76
CA ARG A 26 2.10 -8.16 -5.56
C ARG A 26 2.87 -7.66 -4.34
N ARG A 27 4.09 -7.15 -4.51
CA ARG A 27 4.90 -6.66 -3.40
C ARG A 27 4.35 -5.32 -2.90
N VAL A 28 4.22 -5.17 -1.58
CA VAL A 28 4.05 -3.83 -0.99
C VAL A 28 5.41 -3.14 -1.05
N VAL A 29 5.51 -2.10 -1.87
CA VAL A 29 6.76 -1.39 -2.17
C VAL A 29 6.86 -0.05 -1.45
N GLY A 30 5.75 0.48 -0.95
CA GLY A 30 5.75 1.64 -0.06
C GLY A 30 4.57 1.58 0.88
N TRP A 31 4.75 2.08 2.10
CA TRP A 31 3.67 2.18 3.07
C TRP A 31 4.01 3.24 4.12
N ALA A 32 3.00 3.78 4.78
CA ALA A 32 3.16 4.75 5.85
C ALA A 32 1.98 4.68 6.82
N ILE A 33 2.23 5.03 8.08
CA ILE A 33 1.23 5.04 9.15
C ILE A 33 1.11 6.44 9.75
N SER A 34 -0.10 6.79 10.17
CA SER A 34 -0.41 8.05 10.87
C SER A 34 -1.69 7.93 11.69
N ASN A 35 -1.79 8.69 12.77
CA ASN A 35 -3.06 8.90 13.50
C ASN A 35 -3.99 9.92 12.81
N ARG A 36 -3.57 10.51 11.68
CA ARG A 36 -4.37 11.45 10.88
C ARG A 36 -4.30 11.10 9.40
N MET A 37 -5.45 11.08 8.73
CA MET A 37 -5.57 10.85 7.30
C MET A 37 -5.30 12.13 6.49
N LYS A 38 -4.05 12.59 6.48
CA LYS A 38 -3.57 13.76 5.71
C LYS A 38 -2.85 13.35 4.43
N GLN A 39 -2.68 14.28 3.49
CA GLN A 39 -1.89 14.07 2.26
C GLN A 39 -0.47 13.55 2.51
N ASP A 40 0.15 13.96 3.63
CA ASP A 40 1.49 13.53 4.05
C ASP A 40 1.60 12.00 4.18
N LEU A 41 0.52 11.33 4.60
CA LEU A 41 0.48 9.87 4.73
C LEU A 41 0.72 9.20 3.37
N ALA A 42 -0.01 9.62 2.33
CA ALA A 42 0.16 9.11 0.98
C ALA A 42 1.53 9.48 0.40
N LEU A 43 1.98 10.72 0.61
CA LEU A 43 3.31 11.19 0.16
C LEU A 43 4.46 10.36 0.74
N ARG A 44 4.42 10.04 2.05
CA ARG A 44 5.45 9.21 2.68
C ARG A 44 5.48 7.80 2.09
N ALA A 45 4.32 7.19 1.84
CA ALA A 45 4.25 5.88 1.17
C ALA A 45 4.82 5.94 -0.26
N LEU A 46 4.50 7.00 -1.02
CA LEU A 46 5.00 7.20 -2.38
C LEU A 46 6.52 7.42 -2.43
N ASN A 47 7.04 8.28 -1.55
CA ASN A 47 8.49 8.50 -1.45
C ASN A 47 9.24 7.19 -1.12
N MET A 48 8.70 6.38 -0.20
CA MET A 48 9.27 5.07 0.11
C MET A 48 9.27 4.15 -1.12
N ALA A 49 8.16 4.05 -1.85
CA ALA A 49 8.05 3.23 -3.05
C ALA A 49 9.05 3.65 -4.14
N ILE A 50 9.15 4.95 -4.40
CA ILE A 50 10.10 5.52 -5.37
C ILE A 50 11.55 5.23 -4.95
N ALA A 51 11.89 5.43 -3.68
CA ALA A 51 13.24 5.20 -3.18
C ALA A 51 13.66 3.72 -3.32
N ILE A 52 12.74 2.78 -3.05
CA ILE A 52 12.99 1.34 -3.13
C ILE A 52 13.06 0.85 -4.57
N ARG A 53 12.20 1.37 -5.47
CA ARG A 53 12.02 0.79 -6.81
C ARG A 53 12.66 1.58 -7.94
N ARG A 54 12.87 2.88 -7.77
CA ARG A 54 13.40 3.79 -8.80
C ARG A 54 12.80 3.52 -10.19
N PRO A 55 11.46 3.54 -10.33
CA PRO A 55 10.82 3.11 -11.55
C PRO A 55 11.19 4.02 -12.73
N PRO A 56 11.27 3.49 -13.95
CA PRO A 56 11.47 4.30 -15.14
C PRO A 56 10.23 5.21 -15.39
N PRO A 57 10.40 6.31 -16.14
CA PRO A 57 9.28 7.09 -16.65
C PRO A 57 8.29 6.21 -17.40
N GLY A 58 7.00 6.53 -17.30
CA GLY A 58 5.91 5.76 -17.89
C GLY A 58 5.29 4.72 -16.96
N CYS A 59 5.83 4.51 -15.74
CA CYS A 59 5.19 3.64 -14.75
C CYS A 59 3.77 4.14 -14.43
N VAL A 60 2.78 3.29 -14.58
CA VAL A 60 1.39 3.63 -14.24
C VAL A 60 1.22 3.61 -12.73
N HIS A 61 0.66 4.67 -12.15
CA HIS A 61 0.28 4.76 -10.75
C HIS A 61 -1.24 4.94 -10.64
N HIS A 62 -1.91 3.92 -10.11
CA HIS A 62 -3.36 3.88 -9.95
C HIS A 62 -3.79 4.10 -8.49
N THR A 63 -4.73 5.00 -8.24
CA THR A 63 -5.33 5.22 -6.90
C THR A 63 -6.82 5.52 -7.03
N ASP A 64 -7.53 5.54 -5.90
CA ASP A 64 -8.85 6.16 -5.88
C ASP A 64 -8.75 7.70 -6.08
N ARG A 65 -9.90 8.38 -6.13
CA ARG A 65 -10.00 9.84 -6.25
C ARG A 65 -10.00 10.56 -4.89
N GLY A 66 -9.50 9.93 -3.83
CA GLY A 66 -9.42 10.53 -2.51
C GLY A 66 -8.64 11.84 -2.52
N SER A 67 -8.99 12.76 -1.60
CA SER A 67 -8.38 14.10 -1.54
C SER A 67 -6.87 14.05 -1.31
N GLN A 68 -6.36 12.99 -0.67
CA GLN A 68 -4.94 12.75 -0.45
C GLN A 68 -4.19 12.50 -1.75
N TYR A 69 -4.79 11.76 -2.69
CA TYR A 69 -4.20 11.42 -3.98
C TYR A 69 -4.41 12.52 -5.02
N CYS A 70 -5.53 13.24 -4.94
CA CYS A 70 -5.81 14.40 -5.78
C CYS A 70 -5.01 15.66 -5.36
N ALA A 71 -4.35 15.63 -4.20
CA ALA A 71 -3.61 16.78 -3.69
C ALA A 71 -2.47 17.22 -4.62
N HIS A 72 -2.27 18.54 -4.69
CA HIS A 72 -1.28 19.16 -5.58
C HIS A 72 0.12 18.56 -5.43
N ASP A 73 0.59 18.39 -4.18
CA ASP A 73 1.95 17.92 -3.91
C ASP A 73 2.13 16.46 -4.31
N TYR A 74 1.10 15.63 -4.13
CA TYR A 74 1.10 14.23 -4.56
C TYR A 74 1.20 14.13 -6.09
N GLN A 75 0.34 14.88 -6.79
CA GLN A 75 0.34 14.93 -8.25
C GLN A 75 1.63 15.53 -8.82
N LYS A 76 2.19 16.56 -8.17
CA LYS A 76 3.48 17.15 -8.54
C LYS A 76 4.61 16.15 -8.41
N LEU A 77 4.64 15.35 -7.34
CA LEU A 77 5.65 14.31 -7.12
C LEU A 77 5.56 13.21 -8.20
N LEU A 78 4.35 12.74 -8.53
CA LEU A 78 4.14 11.77 -9.60
C LEU A 78 4.65 12.28 -10.96
N ARG A 79 4.30 13.52 -11.33
CA ARG A 79 4.80 14.14 -12.57
C ARG A 79 6.31 14.29 -12.58
N LYS A 80 6.92 14.70 -11.46
CA LYS A 80 8.38 14.84 -11.32
C LYS A 80 9.12 13.54 -11.63
N HIS A 81 8.54 12.40 -11.26
CA HIS A 81 9.11 11.08 -11.51
C HIS A 81 8.59 10.40 -12.78
N GLY A 82 7.83 11.12 -13.62
CA GLY A 82 7.36 10.63 -14.91
C GLY A 82 6.30 9.53 -14.82
N PHE A 83 5.53 9.45 -13.74
CA PHE A 83 4.44 8.47 -13.62
C PHE A 83 3.27 8.82 -14.55
N GLN A 84 2.62 7.80 -15.09
CA GLN A 84 1.31 7.93 -15.72
C GLN A 84 0.23 7.75 -14.65
N VAL A 85 -0.51 8.82 -14.36
CA VAL A 85 -1.53 8.79 -13.31
C VAL A 85 -2.81 8.17 -13.86
N SER A 86 -3.31 7.16 -13.16
CA SER A 86 -4.62 6.56 -13.40
C SER A 86 -5.44 6.68 -12.12
N MET A 87 -6.74 6.97 -12.22
CA MET A 87 -7.61 7.02 -11.06
C MET A 87 -8.93 6.34 -11.37
N SER A 88 -9.50 5.63 -10.39
CA SER A 88 -10.75 4.88 -10.58
C SER A 88 -11.89 5.79 -11.04
N GLY A 89 -12.77 5.24 -11.88
CA GLY A 89 -14.00 5.90 -12.28
C GLY A 89 -14.98 6.06 -11.10
N LYS A 90 -15.91 7.01 -11.17
CA LYS A 90 -16.97 7.13 -10.16
C LYS A 90 -17.82 5.85 -10.19
N GLY A 91 -17.80 5.06 -9.11
CA GLY A 91 -18.58 3.82 -9.00
C GLY A 91 -17.92 2.56 -9.56
N ASN A 92 -16.62 2.57 -9.90
CA ASN A 92 -15.91 1.37 -10.35
C ASN A 92 -15.01 0.79 -9.25
N CYS A 93 -15.51 -0.22 -8.53
CA CYS A 93 -14.77 -0.91 -7.47
C CYS A 93 -13.72 -1.92 -8.00
N TYR A 94 -13.77 -2.31 -9.27
CA TYR A 94 -12.86 -3.32 -9.80
C TYR A 94 -11.43 -2.82 -9.99
N ASP A 95 -11.27 -1.50 -10.16
CA ASP A 95 -9.99 -0.88 -10.52
C ASP A 95 -8.92 -1.02 -9.41
N ASN A 96 -9.33 -1.22 -8.15
CA ASN A 96 -8.42 -1.32 -6.99
C ASN A 96 -8.46 -2.69 -6.27
N SER A 97 -9.05 -3.70 -6.91
CA SER A 97 -9.28 -5.05 -6.34
C SER A 97 -8.05 -5.72 -5.71
N VAL A 98 -6.84 -5.41 -6.21
CA VAL A 98 -5.57 -5.96 -5.70
C VAL A 98 -5.25 -5.40 -4.32
N VAL A 99 -5.43 -4.09 -4.13
CA VAL A 99 -5.16 -3.44 -2.85
C VAL A 99 -6.25 -3.78 -1.83
N GLU A 100 -7.51 -3.89 -2.28
CA GLU A 100 -8.61 -4.40 -1.44
C GLU A 100 -8.35 -5.84 -0.96
N SER A 101 -7.89 -6.71 -1.85
CA SER A 101 -7.52 -8.10 -1.51
C SER A 101 -6.36 -8.14 -0.51
N PHE A 102 -5.39 -7.25 -0.65
CA PHE A 102 -4.33 -7.07 0.34
C PHE A 102 -4.88 -6.65 1.70
N PHE A 103 -5.73 -5.62 1.75
CA PHE A 103 -6.29 -5.15 3.01
C PHE A 103 -7.17 -6.18 3.70
N LYS A 104 -7.95 -6.95 2.94
CA LYS A 104 -8.71 -8.08 3.49
C LYS A 104 -7.79 -9.11 4.14
N SER A 105 -6.69 -9.45 3.48
CA SER A 105 -5.69 -10.38 4.01
C SER A 105 -5.02 -9.82 5.27
N LEU A 106 -4.52 -8.59 5.22
CA LEU A 106 -3.93 -7.88 6.36
C LEU A 106 -4.89 -7.87 7.56
N LYS A 107 -6.16 -7.53 7.33
CA LYS A 107 -7.14 -7.45 8.40
C LYS A 107 -7.45 -8.81 9.01
N ALA A 108 -7.65 -9.84 8.19
CA ALA A 108 -7.95 -11.20 8.66
C ALA A 108 -6.76 -11.89 9.35
N GLU A 109 -5.54 -11.64 8.87
CA GLU A 109 -4.33 -12.31 9.34
C GLU A 109 -3.69 -11.59 10.55
N LEU A 110 -3.89 -10.27 10.66
CA LEU A 110 -3.29 -9.44 11.72
C LEU A 110 -4.33 -8.69 12.55
N VAL A 111 -5.13 -7.81 11.92
CA VAL A 111 -5.88 -6.77 12.64
C VAL A 111 -7.01 -7.35 13.49
N TRP A 112 -7.81 -8.26 12.94
CA TRP A 112 -9.00 -8.82 13.62
C TRP A 112 -8.66 -9.86 14.68
N ARG A 113 -7.40 -10.30 14.76
CA ARG A 113 -6.96 -11.33 15.71
C ARG A 113 -6.48 -10.76 17.05
N ARG A 114 -6.48 -9.43 17.20
CA ARG A 114 -5.89 -8.73 18.35
C ARG A 114 -6.76 -7.55 18.75
N ASN A 115 -6.79 -7.28 20.05
CA ASN A 115 -7.38 -6.06 20.60
C ASN A 115 -6.28 -5.02 20.77
N TRP A 116 -6.28 -4.00 19.91
CA TRP A 116 -5.27 -2.94 19.90
C TRP A 116 -5.53 -1.91 21.01
N GLN A 117 -4.64 -1.84 21.99
CA GLN A 117 -4.76 -0.90 23.11
C GLN A 117 -4.28 0.49 22.69
N THR A 118 -3.12 0.55 22.05
CA THR A 118 -2.45 1.81 21.72
C THR A 118 -2.23 1.96 20.22
N ARG A 119 -2.10 3.20 19.75
CA ARG A 119 -1.71 3.49 18.36
C ARG A 119 -0.32 2.95 18.05
N ARG A 120 0.59 2.96 19.03
CA ARG A 120 1.96 2.47 18.89
C ARG A 120 2.03 0.99 18.54
N GLU A 121 1.14 0.16 19.10
CA GLU A 121 1.04 -1.26 18.72
C GLU A 121 0.72 -1.42 17.22
N VAL A 122 -0.19 -0.59 16.71
CA VAL A 122 -0.58 -0.57 15.29
C VAL A 122 0.48 0.10 14.40
N GLU A 123 1.38 0.92 14.94
CA GLU A 123 2.50 1.46 14.16
C GLU A 123 3.57 0.38 13.88
N ILE A 124 3.77 -0.55 14.82
CA ILE A 124 4.79 -1.60 14.71
C ILE A 124 4.25 -2.81 13.93
N ALA A 125 3.00 -3.22 14.17
CA ALA A 125 2.50 -4.48 13.64
C ALA A 125 2.45 -4.58 12.09
N PRO A 126 2.04 -3.54 11.34
CA PRO A 126 2.08 -3.56 9.88
C PRO A 126 3.51 -3.59 9.33
N PHE A 127 4.50 -3.01 10.03
CA PHE A 127 5.91 -3.15 9.64
C PHE A 127 6.31 -4.63 9.62
N GLU A 128 6.06 -5.33 10.73
CA GLU A 128 6.40 -6.75 10.87
C GLU A 128 5.63 -7.62 9.88
N TYR A 129 4.34 -7.34 9.72
CA TYR A 129 3.51 -8.06 8.77
C TYR A 129 3.98 -7.84 7.33
N ILE A 130 4.20 -6.59 6.90
CA ILE A 130 4.57 -6.30 5.52
C ILE A 130 5.98 -6.82 5.20
N ASN A 131 6.97 -6.46 6.04
CA ASN A 131 8.38 -6.72 5.76
C ASN A 131 8.85 -8.09 6.26
N GLY A 132 8.29 -8.60 7.35
CA GLY A 132 8.67 -9.88 7.95
C GLY A 132 7.87 -11.07 7.44
N PHE A 133 6.66 -10.86 6.93
CA PHE A 133 5.76 -11.94 6.51
C PHE A 133 5.23 -11.82 5.09
N TYR A 134 4.45 -10.78 4.77
CA TYR A 134 3.75 -10.62 3.49
C TYR A 134 4.71 -10.64 2.30
N ASN A 135 5.65 -9.70 2.24
CA ASN A 135 6.61 -9.60 1.14
C ASN A 135 7.54 -10.84 1.02
N PRO A 136 8.18 -11.32 2.11
CA PRO A 136 9.16 -12.40 1.99
C PRO A 136 8.56 -13.81 1.97
N ARG A 137 7.41 -14.06 2.61
CA ARG A 137 6.95 -15.42 2.95
C ARG A 137 5.52 -15.75 2.50
N ARG A 138 4.59 -14.80 2.53
CA ARG A 138 3.19 -15.08 2.21
C ARG A 138 3.03 -15.48 0.75
N LYS A 139 2.42 -16.63 0.49
CA LYS A 139 2.23 -17.16 -0.86
C LYS A 139 1.00 -16.56 -1.52
N HIS A 140 1.09 -16.30 -2.83
CA HIS A 140 -0.02 -15.78 -3.63
C HIS A 140 -0.33 -16.75 -4.77
N SER A 141 -1.61 -17.13 -4.93
CA SER A 141 -2.07 -17.99 -6.03
C SER A 141 -1.74 -17.35 -7.39
N ALA A 142 -1.93 -16.04 -7.53
CA ALA A 142 -1.58 -15.26 -8.72
C ALA A 142 -0.08 -15.27 -9.08
N LEU A 143 0.81 -15.69 -8.16
CA LEU A 143 2.26 -15.77 -8.37
C LEU A 143 2.74 -17.22 -8.46
N GLY A 144 1.84 -18.18 -8.71
CA GLY A 144 2.16 -19.60 -8.70
C GLY A 144 2.61 -20.08 -7.32
N TRP A 145 1.91 -19.64 -6.28
CA TRP A 145 2.18 -20.01 -4.87
C TRP A 145 3.57 -19.60 -4.35
N LYS A 146 4.12 -18.51 -4.90
CA LYS A 146 5.36 -17.87 -4.43
C LYS A 146 5.03 -16.62 -3.60
N SER A 147 5.97 -16.21 -2.75
CA SER A 147 5.93 -14.89 -2.13
C SER A 147 6.34 -13.80 -3.11
N PRO A 148 5.94 -12.53 -2.88
CA PRO A 148 6.33 -11.42 -3.76
C PRO A 148 7.84 -11.34 -4.02
N VAL A 149 8.65 -11.47 -2.97
CA VAL A 149 10.12 -11.44 -3.09
C VAL A 149 10.65 -12.69 -3.83
N ALA A 150 10.10 -13.87 -3.56
CA ALA A 150 10.53 -15.09 -4.25
C ALA A 150 10.12 -15.11 -5.73
N PHE A 151 9.00 -14.48 -6.07
CA PHE A 151 8.56 -14.29 -7.44
C PHE A 151 9.52 -13.36 -8.20
N GLU A 152 9.84 -12.20 -7.61
CA GLU A 152 10.79 -11.25 -8.20
C GLU A 152 12.16 -11.88 -8.48
N LYS A 153 12.69 -12.67 -7.53
CA LYS A 153 13.98 -13.36 -7.71
C LYS A 153 14.01 -14.36 -8.87
N LYS A 154 12.86 -14.84 -9.33
CA LYS A 154 12.76 -15.77 -10.48
C LYS A 154 12.45 -15.07 -11.79
N ALA A 155 11.97 -13.82 -11.73
CA ALA A 155 11.57 -13.04 -12.89
C ALA A 155 12.63 -12.02 -13.32
N ALA A 156 13.60 -11.73 -12.45
CA ALA A 156 14.84 -11.02 -12.76
C ALA A 156 15.84 -11.95 -13.43
#